data_AF-A0AAW7D3Y1-F1
#
_entry.id   AF-A0AAW7D3Y1-F1
#
_cell.length_a   1.000
_cell.length_b   1.000
_cell.length_c   1.000
_cell.angle_alpha   90.00
_cell.angle_beta   90.00
_cell.angle_gamma   90.00
#
_symmetry.space_group_name_H-M   'P 1'
#
loop_
_entity.id
_entity.type
_entity.pdbx_description
1 polymer ?
#
loop_
_entity_poly.entity_id
_entity_poly.type
_entity_poly.pdbx_seq_one_letter_code
_entity_poly.pdbx_strand_id
1 'polypeptide(L)'
;MKKFFLSVILLLFVNILYSQNIDFNLIHKLINTSFVTIDDLMTEGYGFKKFESESDDNKRQYGRNYNDDFDNAIIITVLNSKLKSNSLELILAKNYNIRDIKDKLLEYGYEYYGSNEYGLVLYKYEKTIWAIAKEPNKVGATQIFIMTKN
;
A
#
# COMPACT_ATOMS: atom_id res chain seq x y z
N MET A 1 42.42 38.76 -10.03
CA MET A 1 42.33 37.29 -10.22
C MET A 1 41.40 36.73 -9.15
N LYS A 2 40.16 36.45 -9.57
CA LYS A 2 39.52 35.11 -9.58
C LYS A 2 39.11 34.59 -8.19
N LYS A 3 37.87 35.00 -7.82
CA LYS A 3 36.79 34.21 -7.20
C LYS A 3 37.26 32.98 -6.39
N PHE A 4 37.57 33.18 -5.11
CA PHE A 4 37.74 32.08 -4.17
C PHE A 4 36.38 31.64 -3.63
N PHE A 5 35.91 30.51 -4.17
CA PHE A 5 35.08 29.49 -3.53
C PHE A 5 33.94 29.96 -2.61
N LEU A 6 32.91 30.52 -3.24
CA LEU A 6 31.54 30.48 -2.75
C LEU A 6 30.97 29.06 -3.02
N SER A 7 31.36 28.04 -2.25
CA SER A 7 30.92 26.65 -2.51
C SER A 7 30.74 25.79 -1.25
N VAL A 8 30.38 26.38 -0.10
CA VAL A 8 30.10 25.62 1.13
C VAL A 8 28.67 25.82 1.66
N ILE A 9 27.79 26.46 0.89
CA ILE A 9 26.37 26.61 1.26
C ILE A 9 25.49 26.07 0.14
N LEU A 10 25.53 24.75 -0.04
CA LEU A 10 24.47 24.01 -0.75
C LEU A 10 24.26 22.63 -0.10
N LEU A 11 24.27 22.58 1.23
CA LEU A 11 23.83 21.43 2.03
C LEU A 11 22.51 21.72 2.78
N LEU A 12 21.84 22.81 2.43
CA LEU A 12 20.57 23.19 3.03
C LEU A 12 19.43 22.65 2.16
N PHE A 13 18.69 21.71 2.74
CA PHE A 13 17.39 21.20 2.31
C PHE A 13 17.36 20.21 1.14
N VAL A 14 18.17 19.15 1.21
CA VAL A 14 17.63 17.88 0.71
C VAL A 14 16.58 17.46 1.74
N ASN A 15 15.34 17.90 1.55
CA ASN A 15 14.20 17.22 2.15
C ASN A 15 14.23 15.82 1.56
N ILE A 16 14.94 14.91 2.24
CA ILE A 16 14.84 13.48 1.99
C ILE A 16 13.37 13.20 2.30
N LEU A 17 12.52 13.23 1.27
CA LEU A 17 11.16 12.77 1.36
C LEU A 17 11.31 11.30 1.77
N TYR A 18 11.06 11.03 3.05
CA TYR A 18 11.12 9.69 3.59
C TYR A 18 10.04 8.89 2.87
N SER A 19 10.48 8.06 1.93
CA SER A 19 9.61 7.14 1.23
C SER A 19 8.95 6.22 2.24
N GLN A 20 7.63 6.17 2.23
CA GLN A 20 6.86 5.28 3.08
C GLN A 20 6.88 3.86 2.53
N ASN A 21 7.10 2.92 3.44
CA ASN A 21 7.08 1.49 3.14
C ASN A 21 5.74 0.88 3.54
N ILE A 22 5.23 -0.05 2.74
CA ILE A 22 4.12 -0.92 3.17
C ILE A 22 4.65 -1.94 4.18
N ASP A 23 3.87 -2.16 5.23
CA ASP A 23 4.06 -3.30 6.13
C ASP A 23 3.48 -4.58 5.51
N PHE A 24 4.32 -5.39 4.90
CA PHE A 24 3.91 -6.66 4.29
C PHE A 24 3.39 -7.68 5.31
N ASN A 25 3.83 -7.61 6.58
CA ASN A 25 3.32 -8.49 7.62
C ASN A 25 1.87 -8.16 7.97
N LEU A 26 1.52 -6.87 8.01
CA LEU A 26 0.12 -6.44 8.12
C LEU A 26 -0.70 -7.00 6.97
N ILE A 27 -0.25 -6.81 5.72
CA ILE A 27 -0.97 -7.30 4.55
C ILE A 27 -1.17 -8.82 4.61
N HIS A 28 -0.14 -9.58 4.95
CA HIS A 28 -0.25 -11.03 5.09
C HIS A 28 -1.24 -11.44 6.20
N LYS A 29 -1.22 -10.77 7.36
CA LYS A 29 -2.19 -11.02 8.43
C LYS A 29 -3.61 -10.71 7.98
N LEU A 30 -3.82 -9.61 7.25
CA LEU A 30 -5.14 -9.22 6.77
C LEU A 30 -5.71 -10.22 5.77
N ILE A 31 -4.88 -10.82 4.90
CA ILE A 31 -5.33 -11.86 3.97
C ILE A 31 -5.82 -13.11 4.74
N ASN A 32 -5.17 -13.45 5.85
CA ASN A 32 -5.36 -14.74 6.54
C ASN A 32 -6.19 -14.69 7.83
N THR A 33 -6.51 -13.50 8.32
CA THR A 33 -7.28 -13.30 9.56
C THR A 33 -8.78 -13.37 9.25
N SER A 34 -9.57 -13.95 10.16
CA SER A 34 -11.03 -13.99 10.03
C SER A 34 -11.60 -12.59 9.86
N PHE A 35 -12.54 -12.41 8.93
CA PHE A 35 -13.17 -11.11 8.67
C PHE A 35 -13.82 -10.49 9.92
N VAL A 36 -14.32 -11.33 10.82
CA VAL A 36 -14.98 -10.92 12.06
C VAL A 36 -14.02 -10.16 12.99
N THR A 37 -12.74 -10.53 13.03
CA THR A 37 -11.73 -10.01 13.97
C THR A 37 -10.84 -8.93 13.37
N ILE A 38 -11.16 -8.42 12.17
CA ILE A 38 -10.33 -7.42 11.49
C ILE A 38 -10.35 -6.07 12.19
N ASP A 39 -11.46 -5.71 12.83
CA ASP A 39 -11.56 -4.43 13.54
C ASP A 39 -10.47 -4.34 14.61
N ASP A 40 -10.42 -5.31 15.53
CA ASP A 40 -9.43 -5.36 16.62
C ASP A 40 -7.99 -5.37 16.07
N LEU A 41 -7.74 -6.14 15.01
CA LEU A 41 -6.42 -6.16 14.35
C LEU A 41 -6.04 -4.77 13.84
N MET A 42 -6.93 -4.08 13.14
CA MET A 42 -6.64 -2.81 12.47
C MET A 42 -6.57 -1.65 13.45
N THR A 43 -7.50 -1.56 14.39
CA THR A 43 -7.60 -0.44 15.33
C THR A 43 -6.63 -0.61 16.50
N GLU A 44 -6.73 -1.71 17.25
CA GLU A 44 -5.92 -1.94 18.44
C GLU A 44 -4.51 -2.41 18.09
N GLY A 45 -4.38 -3.29 17.10
CA GLY A 45 -3.09 -3.85 16.70
C GLY A 45 -2.21 -2.90 15.88
N TYR A 46 -2.82 -2.14 14.96
CA TYR A 46 -2.08 -1.33 13.98
C TYR A 46 -2.43 0.17 14.00
N GLY A 47 -3.32 0.62 14.88
CA GLY A 47 -3.62 2.04 15.10
C GLY A 47 -4.31 2.73 13.92
N PHE A 48 -5.00 1.97 13.06
CA PHE A 48 -5.80 2.55 11.98
C PHE A 48 -7.12 3.09 12.52
N LYS A 49 -7.65 4.11 11.85
CA LYS A 49 -9.01 4.61 12.09
C LYS A 49 -9.96 3.90 11.15
N LYS A 50 -11.04 3.33 11.67
CA LYS A 50 -12.11 2.75 10.87
C LYS A 50 -12.93 3.88 10.24
N PHE A 51 -13.23 3.79 8.94
CA PHE A 51 -14.19 4.68 8.31
C PHE A 51 -15.60 4.20 8.60
N GLU A 52 -16.42 5.07 9.19
CA GLU A 52 -17.84 4.83 9.37
C GLU A 52 -18.55 5.17 8.05
N SER A 53 -18.57 4.25 7.09
CA SER A 53 -19.39 4.45 5.89
C SER A 53 -19.97 3.15 5.33
N GLU A 54 -21.30 3.19 5.22
CA GLU A 54 -22.28 2.33 4.54
C GLU A 54 -22.29 0.83 4.88
N SER A 55 -23.53 0.34 5.08
CA SER A 55 -23.97 -0.95 5.60
C SER A 55 -23.63 -2.15 4.71
N ASP A 56 -22.37 -2.35 4.38
CA ASP A 56 -21.91 -3.57 3.70
C ASP A 56 -21.18 -4.48 4.68
N ASP A 57 -21.89 -5.50 5.16
CA ASP A 57 -21.36 -6.52 6.07
C ASP A 57 -20.14 -7.27 5.49
N ASN A 58 -19.84 -7.12 4.20
CA ASN A 58 -18.70 -7.75 3.54
C ASN A 58 -17.55 -6.79 3.23
N LYS A 59 -17.60 -5.55 3.70
CA LYS A 59 -16.57 -4.55 3.46
C LYS A 59 -16.24 -3.78 4.73
N ARG A 60 -14.95 -3.64 5.02
CA ARG A 60 -14.45 -2.77 6.10
C ARG A 60 -13.35 -1.89 5.57
N GLN A 61 -13.39 -0.60 5.87
CA GLN A 61 -12.40 0.34 5.37
C GLN A 61 -11.70 1.05 6.53
N TYR A 62 -10.38 1.19 6.41
CA TYR A 62 -9.53 1.76 7.43
C TYR A 62 -8.55 2.75 6.81
N GLY A 63 -8.27 3.83 7.52
CA GLY A 63 -7.33 4.86 7.11
C GLY A 63 -6.28 5.11 8.19
N ARG A 64 -5.06 5.40 7.75
CA ARG A 64 -3.99 5.90 8.62
C ARG A 64 -3.17 6.94 7.89
N ASN A 65 -2.93 8.06 8.56
CA ASN A 65 -2.01 9.10 8.10
C ASN A 65 -0.81 9.10 9.04
N TYR A 66 0.39 9.20 8.48
CA TYR A 66 1.62 9.29 9.26
C TYR A 66 2.10 10.73 9.30
N ASN A 67 2.48 11.20 10.49
CA ASN A 67 2.96 12.57 10.73
C ASN A 67 1.96 13.67 10.30
N ASP A 68 0.65 13.39 10.40
CA ASP A 68 -0.43 14.28 9.96
C ASP A 68 -0.31 14.77 8.50
N ASP A 69 0.38 13.99 7.66
CA ASP A 69 0.62 14.28 6.26
C ASP A 69 -0.18 13.32 5.36
N PHE A 70 -1.08 13.90 4.55
CA PHE A 70 -1.92 13.16 3.61
C PHE A 70 -1.12 12.52 2.48
N ASP A 71 0.08 13.03 2.17
CA ASP A 71 0.97 12.43 1.17
C ASP A 71 1.57 11.11 1.66
N ASN A 72 1.45 10.82 2.96
CA ASN A 72 1.81 9.57 3.61
C ASN A 72 0.59 8.71 3.98
N ALA A 73 -0.61 9.07 3.54
CA ALA A 73 -1.82 8.32 3.88
C ALA A 73 -1.87 6.94 3.23
N ILE A 74 -2.44 5.98 3.96
CA ILE A 74 -2.84 4.67 3.45
C ILE A 74 -4.29 4.41 3.81
N ILE A 75 -5.06 3.96 2.81
CA ILE A 75 -6.40 3.42 3.00
C ILE A 75 -6.34 1.94 2.65
N ILE A 76 -6.89 1.11 3.54
CA ILE A 76 -7.02 -0.32 3.36
C ILE A 76 -8.50 -0.66 3.42
N THR A 77 -9.05 -1.13 2.30
CA THR A 77 -10.34 -1.79 2.26
C THR A 77 -10.11 -3.29 2.37
N VAL A 78 -10.75 -3.92 3.34
CA VAL A 78 -10.81 -5.38 3.46
C VAL A 78 -12.18 -5.86 2.98
N LEU A 79 -12.17 -6.78 2.04
CA LEU A 79 -13.35 -7.39 1.45
C LEU A 79 -13.47 -8.83 1.96
N ASN A 80 -14.58 -9.13 2.62
CA ASN A 80 -14.95 -10.49 2.98
C ASN A 80 -15.16 -11.26 1.69
N SER A 81 -14.21 -12.12 1.35
CA SER A 81 -14.46 -13.09 0.30
C SER A 81 -15.17 -14.28 0.95
N LYS A 82 -16.10 -14.92 0.25
CA LYS A 82 -16.69 -16.20 0.71
C LYS A 82 -15.65 -17.33 0.83
N LEU A 83 -14.38 -17.04 0.52
CA LEU A 83 -13.24 -17.93 0.67
C LEU A 83 -12.64 -17.75 2.07
N LYS A 84 -11.78 -18.68 2.49
CA LYS A 84 -11.12 -18.61 3.81
C LYS A 84 -10.14 -17.43 3.99
N SER A 85 -10.01 -16.57 2.98
CA SER A 85 -9.04 -15.47 2.93
C SER A 85 -9.72 -14.21 2.45
N ASN A 86 -9.30 -13.06 2.97
CA ASN A 86 -9.83 -11.78 2.54
C ASN A 86 -9.16 -11.32 1.25
N SER A 87 -9.88 -10.51 0.47
CA SER A 87 -9.29 -9.69 -0.58
C SER A 87 -9.06 -8.29 -0.04
N LEU A 88 -8.03 -7.61 -0.56
CA LEU A 88 -7.65 -6.28 -0.12
C LEU A 88 -7.62 -5.32 -1.30
N GLU A 89 -8.04 -4.09 -1.03
CA GLU A 89 -7.76 -2.93 -1.85
C GLU A 89 -6.97 -1.94 -1.01
N LEU A 90 -5.82 -1.50 -1.51
CA LEU A 90 -4.97 -0.50 -0.90
C LEU A 90 -4.98 0.75 -1.77
N ILE A 91 -5.12 1.91 -1.14
CA ILE A 91 -4.87 3.21 -1.76
C ILE A 91 -3.70 3.84 -1.01
N LEU A 92 -2.60 4.05 -1.74
CA LEU A 92 -1.35 4.56 -1.21
C LEU A 92 -1.13 5.97 -1.71
N ALA A 93 -0.90 6.92 -0.80
CA ALA A 93 -0.57 8.28 -1.18
C ALA A 93 0.82 8.41 -1.83
N LYS A 94 1.14 9.60 -2.33
CA LYS A 94 2.24 9.81 -3.28
C LYS A 94 3.65 9.53 -2.74
N ASN A 95 3.85 9.50 -1.42
CA ASN A 95 5.16 9.23 -0.82
C ASN A 95 5.46 7.74 -0.64
N TYR A 96 4.56 6.83 -1.02
CA TYR A 96 4.86 5.40 -1.04
C TYR A 96 5.71 5.02 -2.25
N ASN A 97 6.83 4.32 -2.03
CA ASN A 97 7.67 3.86 -3.11
C ASN A 97 7.15 2.54 -3.71
N ILE A 98 6.44 2.69 -4.84
CA ILE A 98 5.87 1.58 -5.61
C ILE A 98 6.95 0.65 -6.18
N ARG A 99 8.16 1.15 -6.45
CA ARG A 99 9.28 0.29 -6.88
C ARG A 99 9.71 -0.63 -5.75
N ASP A 100 9.91 -0.10 -4.54
CA ASP A 100 10.31 -0.93 -3.39
C ASP A 100 9.27 -2.02 -3.07
N ILE A 101 7.98 -1.73 -3.26
CA ILE A 101 6.91 -2.73 -3.11
C ILE A 101 7.05 -3.85 -4.15
N LYS A 102 7.32 -3.50 -5.41
CA LYS A 102 7.54 -4.48 -6.50
C LYS A 102 8.79 -5.31 -6.25
N ASP A 103 9.87 -4.68 -5.81
CA ASP A 103 11.13 -5.37 -5.51
C ASP A 103 10.96 -6.34 -4.34
N LYS A 104 10.28 -5.94 -3.25
CA LYS A 104 9.94 -6.82 -2.13
C LYS A 104 9.05 -8.00 -2.53
N LEU A 105 8.12 -7.80 -3.46
CA LEU A 105 7.31 -8.91 -3.99
C LEU A 105 8.20 -9.96 -4.65
N LEU A 106 9.16 -9.53 -5.48
CA LEU A 106 10.14 -10.43 -6.10
C LEU A 106 11.01 -11.13 -5.04
N GLU A 107 11.47 -10.40 -4.02
CA GLU A 107 12.24 -10.98 -2.89
C GLU A 107 11.44 -12.04 -2.12
N TYR A 108 10.12 -11.87 -1.98
CA TYR A 108 9.23 -12.86 -1.37
C TYR A 108 8.79 -13.98 -2.33
N GLY A 109 9.39 -14.07 -3.52
CA GLY A 109 9.16 -15.16 -4.48
C GLY A 109 7.95 -14.96 -5.39
N TYR A 110 7.31 -13.79 -5.38
CA TYR A 110 6.28 -13.50 -6.39
C TYR A 110 6.92 -13.37 -7.76
N GLU A 111 6.25 -13.95 -8.76
CA GLU A 111 6.65 -13.85 -10.15
C GLU A 111 5.90 -12.71 -10.84
N TYR A 112 6.61 -11.92 -11.64
CA TYR A 112 5.99 -10.94 -12.52
C TYR A 112 5.21 -11.65 -13.63
N TYR A 113 3.91 -11.32 -13.78
CA TYR A 113 2.98 -12.00 -14.68
C TYR A 113 2.50 -11.10 -15.84
N GLY A 114 3.12 -9.93 -16.03
CA GLY A 114 2.75 -8.99 -17.10
C GLY A 114 1.89 -7.82 -16.62
N SER A 115 1.28 -7.13 -17.58
CA SER A 115 0.29 -6.08 -17.35
C SER A 115 -1.00 -6.36 -18.10
N ASN A 116 -2.15 -6.03 -17.51
CA ASN A 116 -3.45 -6.17 -18.18
C ASN A 116 -3.83 -4.93 -19.01
N GLU A 117 -4.94 -5.03 -19.76
CA GLU A 117 -5.49 -3.97 -20.61
C GLU A 117 -5.90 -2.71 -19.82
N TYR A 118 -6.17 -2.85 -18.52
CA TYR A 118 -6.53 -1.75 -17.61
C TYR A 118 -5.32 -1.06 -16.99
N GLY A 119 -4.09 -1.42 -17.38
CA GLY A 119 -2.88 -0.81 -16.84
C GLY A 119 -2.50 -1.28 -15.43
N LEU A 120 -2.89 -2.48 -15.03
CA LEU A 120 -2.44 -3.11 -13.79
C LEU A 120 -1.25 -4.03 -14.06
N VAL A 121 -0.19 -3.88 -13.27
CA VAL A 121 1.01 -4.73 -13.24
C VAL A 121 0.73 -5.88 -12.27
N LEU A 122 0.88 -7.11 -12.74
CA LEU A 122 0.49 -8.31 -12.00
C LEU A 122 1.71 -9.06 -11.44
N TYR A 123 1.64 -9.44 -10.17
CA TYR A 123 2.59 -10.32 -9.50
C TYR A 123 1.82 -11.49 -8.88
N LYS A 124 2.36 -12.71 -8.97
CA LYS A 124 1.68 -13.92 -8.48
C LYS A 124 2.63 -14.78 -7.65
N TYR A 125 2.14 -15.26 -6.52
CA TYR A 125 2.78 -16.29 -5.71
C TYR A 125 1.70 -17.24 -5.19
N GLU A 126 1.87 -18.54 -5.43
CA GLU A 126 0.86 -19.56 -5.12
C GLU A 126 -0.55 -19.14 -5.62
N LYS A 127 -1.47 -18.91 -4.69
CA LYS A 127 -2.85 -18.50 -4.92
C LYS A 127 -3.06 -16.99 -4.82
N THR A 128 -2.07 -16.22 -4.39
CA THR A 128 -2.19 -14.77 -4.19
C THR A 128 -1.72 -14.00 -5.42
N ILE A 129 -2.50 -13.00 -5.81
CA ILE A 129 -2.18 -12.06 -6.89
C ILE A 129 -2.18 -10.66 -6.33
N TRP A 130 -1.11 -9.92 -6.63
CA TRP A 130 -1.02 -8.48 -6.47
C TRP A 130 -1.19 -7.81 -7.83
N ALA A 131 -2.19 -6.95 -7.94
CA ALA A 131 -2.43 -6.13 -9.12
C ALA A 131 -2.21 -4.66 -8.75
N ILE A 132 -1.11 -4.09 -9.24
CA ILE A 132 -0.64 -2.74 -8.89
C ILE A 132 -0.92 -1.81 -10.07
N ALA A 133 -1.61 -0.69 -9.86
CA ALA A 133 -1.79 0.31 -10.90
C ALA A 133 -0.43 0.78 -11.44
N LYS A 134 -0.29 0.80 -12.78
CA LYS A 134 0.96 1.18 -13.44
C LYS A 134 1.31 2.65 -13.16
N GLU A 135 0.29 3.51 -13.17
CA GLU A 135 0.40 4.94 -12.95
C GLU A 135 -0.48 5.36 -11.77
N PRO A 136 -0.07 6.37 -10.98
CA PRO A 136 -0.93 6.95 -9.96
C PRO A 136 -2.09 7.73 -10.59
N ASN A 137 -3.14 7.99 -9.80
CA ASN A 137 -4.25 8.84 -10.22
C ASN A 137 -3.87 10.34 -10.23
N LYS A 138 -4.84 11.21 -10.52
CA LYS A 138 -4.64 12.68 -10.62
C LYS A 138 -4.10 13.34 -9.34
N VAL A 139 -4.27 12.72 -8.18
CA VAL A 139 -3.78 13.23 -6.89
C VAL A 139 -2.48 12.54 -6.45
N GLY A 140 -1.89 11.70 -7.31
CA GLY A 140 -0.63 11.01 -7.02
C GLY A 140 -0.81 9.71 -6.23
N ALA A 141 -2.04 9.26 -5.97
CA ALA A 141 -2.27 8.02 -5.23
C ALA A 141 -2.23 6.79 -6.14
N THR A 142 -1.62 5.70 -5.66
CA THR A 142 -1.53 4.41 -6.36
C THR A 142 -2.48 3.41 -5.74
N GLN A 143 -3.22 2.68 -6.57
CA GLN A 143 -4.13 1.63 -6.14
C GLN A 143 -3.46 0.25 -6.29
N ILE A 144 -3.68 -0.62 -5.30
CA ILE A 144 -3.24 -2.02 -5.32
C ILE A 144 -4.43 -2.90 -4.95
N PHE A 145 -4.69 -3.92 -5.76
CA PHE A 145 -5.63 -4.99 -5.43
C PHE A 145 -4.89 -6.27 -5.11
N ILE A 146 -5.32 -6.94 -4.05
CA ILE A 146 -4.76 -8.22 -3.61
C ILE A 146 -5.89 -9.23 -3.50
N MET A 147 -5.74 -10.35 -4.20
CA MET A 147 -6.77 -11.37 -4.30
C MET A 147 -6.17 -12.75 -4.13
N THR A 148 -6.91 -13.66 -3.48
CA THR A 148 -6.55 -15.07 -3.39
C THR A 148 -7.46 -15.88 -4.30
N LYS A 149 -6.88 -16.63 -5.24
CA LYS A 149 -7.56 -17.56 -6.14
C LYS A 149 -7.82 -18.90 -5.44
N ASN A 150 -8.88 -19.60 -5.84
CA ASN A 150 -9.14 -20.98 -5.41
C ASN A 150 -8.21 -21.98 -6.06
#